data_AF-A0A2X2C437-F1
#
_entry.id   AF-A0A2X2C437-F1
#
_cell.length_a   1.000
_cell.length_b   1.000
_cell.length_c   1.000
_cell.angle_alpha   90.00
_cell.angle_beta   90.00
_cell.angle_gamma   90.00
#
_symmetry.space_group_name_H-M   'P 1'
#
loop_
_entity.id
_entity.type
_entity.pdbx_description
1 polymer ?
#
loop_
_entity_poly.entity_id
_entity_poly.type
_entity_poly.pdbx_seq_one_letter_code
_entity_poly.pdbx_strand_id
1 'polypeptide(L)'
;MLEQMGKAAREASWHLAQLSTEQKNQALLVIADLLEQQEAIILAANEKDMVAARESNINAAMLDRLLLTSERLKAIADDVRQVCHLEDPVGQVIDGRLLDSGLRLERRRVPLGVVGVIYEARPNVTIDVASLCLKTGNAAILRGGKETHHTNQAVVAVIQQALETCAIPAAAIQAIDKPDRELVAKMLKWMSILICLFLEVVQDYISYVVNNPLFL
;
A
#
# COMPACT_ATOMS: atom_id res chain seq x y z
N MET A 1 9.63 15.39 7.42
CA MET A 1 8.40 14.58 7.25
C MET A 1 8.65 13.41 6.30
N LEU A 2 8.73 13.59 4.98
CA LEU A 2 8.93 12.47 4.03
C LEU A 2 10.21 11.65 4.29
N GLU A 3 11.32 12.30 4.64
CA GLU A 3 12.56 11.61 5.01
C GLU A 3 12.40 10.68 6.22
N GLN A 4 11.65 11.13 7.24
CA GLN A 4 11.40 10.35 8.43
C GLN A 4 10.47 9.18 8.14
N MET A 5 9.44 9.40 7.31
CA MET A 5 8.56 8.33 6.82
C MET A 5 9.35 7.27 6.06
N GLY A 6 10.27 7.68 5.18
CA GLY A 6 11.14 6.78 4.41
C GLY A 6 12.08 5.95 5.31
N LYS A 7 12.69 6.58 6.33
CA LYS A 7 13.51 5.87 7.32
C LYS A 7 12.68 4.85 8.12
N ALA A 8 11.52 5.26 8.61
CA ALA A 8 10.61 4.38 9.36
C ALA A 8 10.09 3.21 8.50
N ALA A 9 9.76 3.46 7.23
CA ALA A 9 9.35 2.42 6.30
C ALA A 9 10.49 1.43 5.99
N ARG A 10 11.72 1.95 5.87
CA ARG A 10 12.91 1.10 5.67
C ARG A 10 13.14 0.19 6.87
N GLU A 11 13.10 0.74 8.08
CA GLU A 11 13.22 -0.04 9.32
C GLU A 11 12.10 -1.09 9.42
N ALA A 12 10.86 -0.72 9.11
CA ALA A 12 9.74 -1.65 9.09
C ALA A 12 9.91 -2.76 8.04
N SER A 13 10.47 -2.46 6.87
CA SER A 13 10.69 -3.47 5.82
C SER A 13 11.68 -4.56 6.23
N TRP A 14 12.67 -4.25 7.07
CA TRP A 14 13.56 -5.26 7.63
C TRP A 14 12.84 -6.22 8.58
N HIS A 15 11.86 -5.72 9.33
CA HIS A 15 11.02 -6.57 10.18
C HIS A 15 10.10 -7.45 9.32
N LEU A 16 9.42 -6.84 8.33
CA LEU A 16 8.54 -7.56 7.41
C LEU A 16 9.25 -8.68 6.65
N ALA A 17 10.50 -8.46 6.23
CA ALA A 17 11.29 -9.46 5.51
C ALA A 17 11.63 -10.70 6.35
N GLN A 18 11.51 -10.62 7.67
CA GLN A 18 11.76 -11.73 8.60
C GLN A 18 10.49 -12.47 9.02
N LEU A 19 9.31 -11.93 8.70
CA LEU A 19 8.04 -12.54 9.07
C LEU A 19 7.80 -13.83 8.29
N SER A 20 7.28 -14.84 8.98
CA SER A 20 6.79 -16.05 8.33
C SER A 20 5.53 -15.77 7.52
N THR A 21 5.22 -16.65 6.57
CA THR A 21 3.95 -16.61 5.82
C THR A 21 2.74 -16.56 6.75
N GLU A 22 2.78 -17.32 7.85
CA GLU A 22 1.70 -17.37 8.84
C GLU A 22 1.50 -16.02 9.55
N GLN A 23 2.58 -15.37 9.96
CA GLN A 23 2.49 -14.04 10.60
C GLN A 23 1.94 -12.99 9.63
N LYS A 24 2.35 -13.04 8.37
CA LYS A 24 1.83 -12.14 7.32
C LYS A 24 0.35 -12.40 7.07
N ASN A 25 -0.06 -13.66 6.96
CA ASN A 25 -1.46 -14.04 6.78
C ASN A 25 -2.31 -13.63 7.99
N GLN A 26 -1.82 -13.82 9.21
CA GLN A 26 -2.52 -13.39 10.41
C GLN A 26 -2.77 -11.88 10.41
N ALA A 27 -1.78 -11.08 10.03
CA ALA A 27 -1.95 -9.63 9.91
C ALA A 27 -3.02 -9.25 8.89
N LEU A 28 -3.06 -9.91 7.73
CA LEU A 28 -4.07 -9.68 6.70
C LEU A 28 -5.49 -10.05 7.19
N LEU A 29 -5.63 -11.17 7.92
CA LEU A 29 -6.92 -11.56 8.50
C LEU A 29 -7.40 -10.53 9.54
N VAL A 30 -6.51 -10.05 10.41
CA VAL A 30 -6.84 -9.00 11.39
C VAL A 30 -7.21 -7.69 10.68
N ILE A 31 -6.55 -7.34 9.57
CA ILE A 31 -6.94 -6.18 8.74
C ILE A 31 -8.38 -6.36 8.23
N ALA A 32 -8.71 -7.51 7.63
CA ALA A 32 -10.05 -7.77 7.10
C ALA A 32 -11.12 -7.65 8.20
N ASP A 33 -10.87 -8.23 9.37
CA ASP A 33 -11.80 -8.18 10.50
C ASP A 33 -11.96 -6.76 11.06
N LEU A 34 -10.88 -5.98 11.16
CA LEU A 34 -10.96 -4.59 11.63
C LEU A 34 -11.62 -3.65 10.63
N LEU A 35 -11.49 -3.90 9.32
CA LEU A 35 -12.20 -3.13 8.29
C LEU A 35 -13.71 -3.25 8.48
N GLU A 36 -14.21 -4.45 8.75
CA GLU A 36 -15.64 -4.67 9.03
C GLU A 36 -16.06 -4.09 10.39
N GLN A 37 -15.25 -4.29 11.44
CA GLN A 37 -15.58 -3.75 12.77
C GLN A 37 -15.61 -2.22 12.80
N GLN A 38 -14.77 -1.56 11.99
CA GLN A 38 -14.67 -0.10 11.92
C GLN A 38 -15.42 0.49 10.71
N GLU A 39 -16.32 -0.28 10.11
CA GLU A 39 -17.13 0.14 8.95
C GLU A 39 -17.75 1.53 9.16
N ALA A 40 -18.38 1.77 10.31
CA ALA A 40 -19.04 3.05 10.59
C ALA A 40 -18.08 4.25 10.52
N ILE A 41 -16.83 4.07 10.97
CA ILE A 41 -15.80 5.12 10.95
C ILE A 41 -15.35 5.37 9.51
N ILE A 42 -15.10 4.30 8.75
CA ILE A 42 -14.63 4.36 7.37
C ILE A 42 -15.70 5.00 6.47
N LEU A 43 -16.96 4.57 6.58
CA LEU A 43 -18.07 5.14 5.80
C LEU A 43 -18.35 6.60 6.16
N ALA A 44 -18.24 6.97 7.43
CA ALA A 44 -18.35 8.37 7.84
C ALA A 44 -17.22 9.24 7.28
N ALA A 45 -16.01 8.69 7.13
CA ALA A 45 -14.90 9.36 6.47
C ALA A 45 -15.14 9.49 4.95
N ASN A 46 -15.68 8.44 4.32
CA ASN A 46 -16.03 8.47 2.90
C ASN A 46 -17.13 9.49 2.58
N GLU A 47 -18.14 9.64 3.45
CA GLU A 47 -19.18 10.64 3.21
C GLU A 47 -18.61 12.07 3.23
N LYS A 48 -17.60 12.36 4.06
CA LYS A 48 -16.91 13.67 4.03
C LYS A 48 -16.22 13.93 2.70
N ASP A 49 -15.52 12.91 2.18
CA ASP A 49 -14.89 12.96 0.86
C ASP A 49 -15.95 13.13 -0.25
N MET A 50 -17.07 12.42 -0.17
CA MET A 50 -18.18 12.52 -1.13
C MET A 50 -18.83 13.91 -1.13
N VAL A 51 -19.02 14.53 0.04
CA VAL A 51 -19.51 15.92 0.15
C VAL A 51 -18.53 16.88 -0.52
N ALA A 52 -17.25 16.82 -0.18
CA ALA A 52 -16.22 17.67 -0.77
C ALA A 52 -16.10 17.47 -2.30
N ALA A 53 -16.26 16.24 -2.78
CA ALA A 53 -16.24 15.90 -4.20
C ALA A 53 -17.46 16.47 -4.96
N ARG A 54 -18.65 16.44 -4.35
CA ARG A 54 -19.86 17.05 -4.90
C ARG A 54 -19.72 18.58 -4.98
N GLU A 55 -19.17 19.22 -3.96
CA GLU A 55 -18.88 20.67 -3.95
C GLU A 55 -17.86 21.08 -5.01
N SER A 56 -16.93 20.18 -5.34
CA SER A 56 -15.89 20.39 -6.35
C SER A 56 -16.35 20.12 -7.79
N ASN A 57 -17.65 19.88 -8.02
CA ASN A 57 -18.24 19.58 -9.34
C ASN A 57 -17.55 18.43 -10.10
N ILE A 58 -17.15 17.39 -9.36
CA ILE A 58 -16.58 16.17 -9.95
C ILE A 58 -17.66 15.42 -10.73
N ASN A 59 -17.29 14.80 -11.85
CA ASN A 59 -18.25 14.09 -12.69
C ASN A 59 -18.84 12.84 -12.01
N ALA A 60 -20.02 12.41 -12.45
CA ALA A 60 -20.74 11.29 -11.84
C ALA A 60 -19.94 9.98 -11.84
N ALA A 61 -19.14 9.74 -12.87
CA ALA A 61 -18.31 8.52 -12.96
C ALA A 61 -17.19 8.50 -11.90
N MET A 62 -16.60 9.64 -11.56
CA MET A 62 -15.61 9.75 -10.49
C MET A 62 -16.26 9.67 -9.11
N LEU A 63 -17.46 10.24 -8.92
CA LEU A 63 -18.23 10.07 -7.68
C LEU A 63 -18.57 8.60 -7.41
N ASP A 64 -18.97 7.85 -8.43
CA ASP A 64 -19.22 6.41 -8.27
C ASP A 64 -17.93 5.64 -7.89
N ARG A 65 -16.78 6.00 -8.44
CA ARG A 65 -15.48 5.40 -8.05
C ARG A 65 -15.04 5.75 -6.63
N LEU A 66 -15.42 6.92 -6.15
CA LEU A 66 -15.12 7.39 -4.79
C LEU A 66 -16.03 6.75 -3.74
N LEU A 67 -17.26 6.43 -4.12
CA LEU A 67 -18.29 5.92 -3.22
C LEU A 67 -17.87 4.59 -2.60
N LEU A 68 -17.89 4.54 -1.27
CA LEU A 68 -17.72 3.34 -0.49
C LEU A 68 -19.04 3.01 0.20
N THR A 69 -19.55 1.80 -0.02
CA THR A 69 -20.75 1.27 0.63
C THR A 69 -20.36 0.11 1.54
N SER A 70 -21.25 -0.28 2.44
CA SER A 70 -21.10 -1.49 3.27
C SER A 70 -20.76 -2.73 2.45
N GLU A 71 -21.46 -2.92 1.34
CA GLU A 71 -21.22 -4.04 0.41
C GLU A 71 -19.82 -3.98 -0.21
N ARG A 72 -19.39 -2.80 -0.68
CA ARG A 72 -18.05 -2.61 -1.25
C ARG A 72 -16.96 -2.80 -0.20
N LEU A 73 -17.16 -2.30 1.02
CA LEU A 73 -16.19 -2.49 2.11
C LEU A 73 -16.06 -3.96 2.49
N LYS A 74 -17.18 -4.69 2.57
CA LYS A 74 -17.17 -6.13 2.80
C LYS A 74 -16.45 -6.88 1.68
N ALA A 75 -16.73 -6.54 0.42
CA ALA A 75 -16.03 -7.14 -0.71
C ALA A 75 -14.52 -6.90 -0.63
N ILE A 76 -14.09 -5.70 -0.25
CA ILE A 76 -12.66 -5.39 -0.03
C ILE A 76 -12.09 -6.25 1.10
N ALA A 77 -12.78 -6.40 2.23
CA ALA A 77 -12.33 -7.26 3.32
C ALA A 77 -12.21 -8.74 2.89
N ASP A 78 -13.15 -9.22 2.08
CA ASP A 78 -13.10 -10.56 1.50
C ASP A 78 -11.93 -10.71 0.52
N ASP A 79 -11.63 -9.69 -0.29
CA ASP A 79 -10.46 -9.68 -1.18
C ASP A 79 -9.15 -9.75 -0.38
N VAL A 80 -9.05 -9.07 0.76
CA VAL A 80 -7.90 -9.21 1.67
C VAL A 80 -7.76 -10.65 2.17
N ARG A 81 -8.88 -11.32 2.50
CA ARG A 81 -8.86 -12.74 2.87
C ARG A 81 -8.42 -13.63 1.72
N GLN A 82 -8.78 -13.30 0.48
CA GLN A 82 -8.29 -14.02 -0.70
C GLN A 82 -6.77 -13.88 -0.86
N VAL A 83 -6.19 -12.72 -0.55
CA VAL A 83 -4.72 -12.52 -0.57
C VAL A 83 -4.01 -13.46 0.41
N CYS A 84 -4.63 -13.82 1.54
CA CYS A 84 -4.08 -14.81 2.47
C CYS A 84 -3.87 -16.18 1.80
N HIS A 85 -4.76 -16.57 0.89
CA HIS A 85 -4.71 -17.85 0.18
C HIS A 85 -3.66 -17.90 -0.94
N LEU A 86 -3.13 -16.75 -1.37
CA LEU A 86 -2.06 -16.72 -2.36
C LEU A 86 -0.78 -17.35 -1.81
N GLU A 87 -0.01 -17.99 -2.68
CA GLU A 87 1.31 -18.49 -2.31
C GLU A 87 2.24 -17.35 -1.92
N ASP A 88 3.04 -17.56 -0.87
CA ASP A 88 4.07 -16.61 -0.48
C ASP A 88 5.29 -16.76 -1.40
N PRO A 89 5.62 -15.73 -2.21
CA PRO A 89 6.76 -15.81 -3.10
C PRO A 89 8.10 -15.66 -2.36
N VAL A 90 8.11 -15.15 -1.13
CA VAL A 90 9.33 -14.81 -0.39
C VAL A 90 10.04 -16.09 0.06
N GLY A 91 11.35 -16.16 -0.17
CA GLY A 91 12.19 -17.30 0.21
C GLY A 91 12.20 -18.46 -0.78
N GLN A 92 11.36 -18.43 -1.82
CA GLN A 92 11.34 -19.46 -2.86
C GLN A 92 12.68 -19.51 -3.62
N VAL A 93 13.25 -20.71 -3.74
CA VAL A 93 14.47 -20.97 -4.52
C VAL A 93 14.08 -21.06 -6.00
N ILE A 94 14.64 -20.17 -6.81
CA ILE A 94 14.38 -20.13 -8.26
C ILE A 94 15.32 -21.09 -8.98
N ASP A 95 16.59 -21.13 -8.55
CA ASP A 95 17.65 -21.91 -9.18
C ASP A 95 18.76 -22.16 -8.16
N GLY A 96 19.50 -23.24 -8.31
CA GLY A 96 20.62 -23.56 -7.42
C GLY A 96 21.47 -24.72 -7.90
N ARG A 97 22.74 -24.73 -7.50
CA ARG A 97 23.68 -25.80 -7.81
C ARG A 97 24.74 -25.96 -6.73
N LEU A 98 25.28 -27.17 -6.62
CA LEU A 98 26.49 -27.45 -5.86
C LEU A 98 27.70 -27.26 -6.79
N LEU A 99 28.68 -26.48 -6.36
CA LEU A 99 29.94 -26.31 -7.09
C LEU A 99 30.91 -27.44 -6.73
N ASP A 100 31.89 -27.69 -7.60
CA ASP A 100 32.95 -28.69 -7.36
C ASP A 100 33.78 -28.40 -6.10
N SER A 101 33.78 -27.14 -5.65
CA SER A 101 34.39 -26.72 -4.38
C SER A 101 33.59 -27.10 -3.13
N GLY A 102 32.39 -27.68 -3.27
CA GLY A 102 31.47 -27.99 -2.18
C GLY A 102 30.57 -26.81 -1.75
N LEU A 103 30.71 -25.64 -2.37
CA LEU A 103 29.86 -24.48 -2.10
C LEU A 103 28.48 -24.65 -2.76
N ARG A 104 27.42 -24.31 -2.01
CA ARG A 104 26.03 -24.30 -2.50
C ARG A 104 25.66 -22.90 -2.95
N LEU A 105 25.35 -22.75 -4.24
CA LEU A 105 24.85 -21.51 -4.82
C LEU A 105 23.34 -21.60 -5.00
N GLU A 106 22.61 -20.59 -4.56
CA GLU A 106 21.15 -20.50 -4.74
C GLU A 106 20.72 -19.09 -5.07
N ARG A 107 19.74 -18.98 -5.96
CA ARG A 107 19.02 -17.75 -6.25
C ARG A 107 17.65 -17.83 -5.59
N ARG A 108 17.36 -16.91 -4.67
CA ARG A 108 16.11 -16.87 -3.91
C ARG A 108 15.33 -15.60 -4.16
N ARG A 109 14.00 -15.69 -4.07
CA ARG A 109 13.11 -14.51 -4.05
C ARG A 109 13.22 -13.82 -2.70
N VAL A 110 13.41 -12.51 -2.72
CA VAL A 110 13.46 -11.64 -1.55
C VAL A 110 12.51 -10.46 -1.75
N PRO A 111 12.00 -9.84 -0.67
CA PRO A 111 11.21 -8.61 -0.80
C PRO A 111 12.04 -7.50 -1.43
N LEU A 112 11.36 -6.55 -2.05
CA LEU A 112 11.96 -5.36 -2.64
C LEU A 112 12.43 -4.37 -1.56
N GLY A 113 11.77 -4.37 -0.40
CA GLY A 113 12.05 -3.48 0.72
C GLY A 113 10.90 -2.49 0.91
N VAL A 114 11.06 -1.26 0.39
CA VAL A 114 10.03 -0.22 0.49
C VAL A 114 9.47 0.10 -0.89
N VAL A 115 8.15 0.08 -1.00
CA VAL A 115 7.41 0.37 -2.21
C VAL A 115 6.65 1.69 -2.04
N GLY A 116 6.83 2.60 -2.98
CA GLY A 116 6.08 3.83 -3.05
C GLY A 116 4.95 3.67 -4.04
N VAL A 117 3.70 3.89 -3.64
CA VAL A 117 2.57 3.71 -4.56
C VAL A 117 1.77 4.97 -4.70
N ILE A 118 1.65 5.42 -5.95
CA ILE A 118 0.85 6.59 -6.32
C ILE A 118 -0.34 6.09 -7.15
N TYR A 119 -1.54 6.44 -6.72
CA TYR A 119 -2.79 6.01 -7.34
C TYR A 119 -3.85 7.12 -7.33
N GLU A 120 -4.90 6.92 -8.11
CA GLU A 120 -6.03 7.85 -8.26
C GLU A 120 -7.04 7.74 -7.10
N ALA A 121 -8.11 8.55 -7.17
CA ALA A 121 -9.16 8.61 -6.16
C ALA A 121 -10.04 7.35 -6.12
N ARG A 122 -9.49 6.26 -5.59
CA ARG A 122 -10.18 4.99 -5.37
C ARG A 122 -9.87 4.44 -3.97
N PRO A 123 -10.86 4.36 -3.08
CA PRO A 123 -10.63 3.87 -1.71
C PRO A 123 -10.10 2.43 -1.62
N ASN A 124 -10.53 1.55 -2.53
CA ASN A 124 -10.15 0.13 -2.51
C ASN A 124 -8.66 -0.08 -2.78
N VAL A 125 -8.05 0.73 -3.65
CA VAL A 125 -6.65 0.59 -4.06
C VAL A 125 -5.69 0.70 -2.87
N THR A 126 -6.03 1.52 -1.87
CA THR A 126 -5.25 1.64 -0.62
C THR A 126 -5.09 0.29 0.07
N ILE A 127 -6.17 -0.48 0.16
CA ILE A 127 -6.23 -1.76 0.88
C ILE A 127 -5.59 -2.86 0.04
N ASP A 128 -5.86 -2.89 -1.26
CA ASP A 128 -5.30 -3.87 -2.19
C ASP A 128 -3.77 -3.81 -2.19
N VAL A 129 -3.23 -2.59 -2.33
CA VAL A 129 -1.79 -2.34 -2.35
C VAL A 129 -1.17 -2.70 -1.01
N ALA A 130 -1.77 -2.27 0.11
CA ALA A 130 -1.26 -2.59 1.43
C ALA A 130 -1.21 -4.10 1.65
N SER A 131 -2.27 -4.82 1.27
CA SER A 131 -2.40 -6.26 1.46
C SER A 131 -1.36 -7.04 0.65
N LEU A 132 -1.16 -6.68 -0.62
CA LEU A 132 -0.15 -7.30 -1.47
C LEU A 132 1.28 -6.97 -1.00
N CYS A 133 1.53 -5.74 -0.55
CA CYS A 133 2.84 -5.36 0.01
C CYS A 133 3.14 -6.17 1.28
N LEU A 134 2.19 -6.27 2.21
CA LEU A 134 2.34 -7.08 3.42
C LEU A 134 2.58 -8.55 3.09
N LYS A 135 1.78 -9.14 2.19
CA LYS A 135 1.94 -10.53 1.75
C LYS A 135 3.34 -10.81 1.21
N THR A 136 3.87 -9.88 0.43
CA THR A 136 5.19 -9.98 -0.22
C THR A 136 6.35 -9.46 0.66
N GLY A 137 6.10 -9.11 1.92
CA GLY A 137 7.12 -8.68 2.88
C GLY A 137 7.69 -7.29 2.60
N ASN A 138 6.93 -6.42 1.94
CA ASN A 138 7.32 -5.05 1.59
C ASN A 138 6.59 -4.02 2.47
N ALA A 139 7.31 -2.97 2.85
CA ALA A 139 6.68 -1.77 3.41
C ALA A 139 6.12 -0.91 2.27
N ALA A 140 5.03 -0.19 2.52
CA ALA A 140 4.38 0.67 1.53
C ALA A 140 4.24 2.12 2.03
N ILE A 141 4.58 3.07 1.16
CA ILE A 141 4.24 4.49 1.31
C ILE A 141 3.22 4.83 0.22
N LEU A 142 2.00 5.09 0.65
CA LEU A 142 0.83 5.26 -0.20
C LEU A 142 0.54 6.74 -0.41
N ARG A 143 0.24 7.11 -1.65
CA ARG A 143 -0.25 8.44 -2.01
C ARG A 143 -1.45 8.29 -2.92
N GLY A 144 -2.63 8.55 -2.36
CA GLY A 144 -3.88 8.58 -3.11
C GLY A 144 -4.20 9.94 -3.73
N GLY A 145 -5.38 10.01 -4.37
CA GLY A 145 -5.96 11.25 -4.86
C GLY A 145 -6.28 12.25 -3.76
N LYS A 146 -6.52 13.51 -4.13
CA LYS A 146 -6.98 14.54 -3.19
C LYS A 146 -8.38 14.25 -2.69
N GLU A 147 -9.15 13.57 -3.52
CA GLU A 147 -10.58 13.31 -3.37
C GLU A 147 -10.88 12.18 -2.38
N THR A 148 -9.89 11.34 -2.03
CA THR A 148 -10.04 10.22 -1.07
C THR A 148 -9.30 10.47 0.25
N HIS A 149 -9.07 11.74 0.60
CA HIS A 149 -8.19 12.09 1.71
C HIS A 149 -8.65 11.50 3.05
N HIS A 150 -9.90 11.75 3.43
CA HIS A 150 -10.42 11.28 4.73
C HIS A 150 -10.56 9.77 4.76
N THR A 151 -11.01 9.16 3.66
CA THR A 151 -11.18 7.71 3.53
C THR A 151 -9.84 7.00 3.67
N ASN A 152 -8.79 7.48 2.98
CA ASN A 152 -7.47 6.87 3.04
C ASN A 152 -6.85 6.96 4.44
N GLN A 153 -7.05 8.09 5.14
CA GLN A 153 -6.59 8.23 6.52
C GLN A 153 -7.28 7.24 7.45
N ALA A 154 -8.60 7.11 7.35
CA ALA A 154 -9.36 6.17 8.18
C ALA A 154 -8.92 4.72 7.92
N VAL A 155 -8.79 4.33 6.65
CA VAL A 155 -8.35 3.00 6.25
C VAL A 155 -6.92 2.70 6.70
N VAL A 156 -5.99 3.64 6.53
CA VAL A 156 -4.59 3.43 6.95
C VAL A 156 -4.48 3.34 8.47
N ALA A 157 -5.27 4.11 9.23
CA ALA A 157 -5.33 3.98 10.68
C ALA A 157 -5.79 2.58 11.11
N VAL A 158 -6.81 2.02 10.44
CA VAL A 158 -7.30 0.65 10.66
C VAL A 158 -6.20 -0.38 10.37
N ILE A 159 -5.49 -0.23 9.25
CA ILE A 159 -4.38 -1.11 8.88
C ILE A 159 -3.28 -1.03 9.93
N GLN A 160 -2.88 0.17 10.36
CA GLN A 160 -1.84 0.37 11.36
C GLN A 160 -2.21 -0.27 12.70
N GLN A 161 -3.48 -0.15 13.12
CA GLN A 161 -3.98 -0.81 14.32
C GLN A 161 -3.91 -2.35 14.22
N ALA A 162 -4.23 -2.91 13.05
CA ALA A 162 -4.11 -4.35 12.81
C ALA A 162 -2.65 -4.82 12.93
N LEU A 163 -1.72 -4.05 12.35
CA LEU A 163 -0.29 -4.34 12.38
C LEU A 163 0.25 -4.32 13.81
N GLU A 164 -0.12 -3.32 14.60
CA GLU A 164 0.28 -3.22 16.01
C GLU A 164 -0.21 -4.42 16.83
N THR A 165 -1.45 -4.85 16.59
CA THR A 165 -2.03 -6.05 17.23
C THR A 165 -1.24 -7.32 16.89
N CYS A 166 -0.60 -7.35 15.71
CA CYS A 166 0.23 -8.46 15.25
C CYS A 166 1.74 -8.28 15.56
N ALA A 167 2.11 -7.28 16.38
CA ALA A 167 3.50 -6.92 16.66
C ALA A 167 4.33 -6.61 15.39
N ILE A 168 3.68 -6.04 14.39
CA ILE A 168 4.30 -5.50 13.17
C ILE A 168 4.35 -3.97 13.31
N PRO A 169 5.47 -3.30 12.98
CA PRO A 169 5.55 -1.85 13.02
C PRO A 169 4.45 -1.20 12.18
N ALA A 170 3.66 -0.30 12.77
CA ALA A 170 2.65 0.48 12.05
C ALA A 170 3.22 1.22 10.83
N ALA A 171 4.50 1.64 10.92
CA ALA A 171 5.23 2.29 9.83
C ALA A 171 5.45 1.40 8.59
N ALA A 172 5.12 0.10 8.64
CA ALA A 172 5.08 -0.77 7.48
C ALA A 172 4.12 -0.25 6.40
N ILE A 173 2.99 0.34 6.78
CA ILE A 173 2.04 0.95 5.85
C ILE A 173 1.82 2.40 6.27
N GLN A 174 2.18 3.33 5.41
CA GLN A 174 2.05 4.77 5.66
C GLN A 174 1.33 5.43 4.50
N ALA A 175 0.59 6.51 4.77
CA ALA A 175 0.03 7.37 3.74
C ALA A 175 0.58 8.79 3.82
N ILE A 176 0.71 9.43 2.66
CA ILE A 176 1.02 10.85 2.57
C ILE A 176 -0.28 11.63 2.62
N ASP A 177 -0.49 12.36 3.71
CA ASP A 177 -1.73 13.12 3.97
C ASP A 177 -1.93 14.32 3.06
N LYS A 178 -0.88 14.78 2.36
CA LYS A 178 -0.95 16.01 1.57
C LYS A 178 -1.17 15.70 0.08
N PRO A 179 -2.17 16.31 -0.58
CA PRO A 179 -2.47 16.07 -1.99
C PRO A 179 -1.49 16.71 -2.97
N ASP A 180 -0.49 17.45 -2.47
CA ASP A 180 0.42 18.26 -3.27
C ASP A 180 1.25 17.42 -4.25
N ARG A 181 1.21 17.82 -5.53
CA ARG A 181 1.99 17.18 -6.61
C ARG A 181 3.50 17.32 -6.38
N GLU A 182 3.95 18.35 -5.66
CA GLU A 182 5.36 18.48 -5.30
C GLU A 182 5.88 17.32 -4.43
N LEU A 183 4.99 16.68 -3.67
CA LEU A 183 5.36 15.55 -2.83
C LEU A 183 5.66 14.31 -3.64
N VAL A 184 5.06 14.16 -4.82
CA VAL A 184 5.41 13.10 -5.77
C VAL A 184 6.81 13.31 -6.31
N ALA A 185 7.16 14.54 -6.70
CA ALA A 185 8.53 14.86 -7.11
C ALA A 185 9.54 14.61 -5.98
N LYS A 186 9.17 14.91 -4.72
CA LYS A 186 10.00 14.62 -3.55
C LYS A 186 10.10 13.12 -3.27
N MET A 187 9.03 12.35 -3.42
CA MET A 187 9.03 10.89 -3.23
C MET A 187 9.89 10.18 -4.28
N LEU A 188 9.85 10.65 -5.53
CA LEU A 188 10.68 10.14 -6.62
C LEU A 188 12.18 10.42 -6.42
N LYS A 189 12.55 11.53 -5.78
CA LYS A 189 13.96 11.80 -5.43
C LYS A 189 14.56 10.79 -4.43
N TRP A 190 13.74 9.90 -3.86
CA TRP A 190 14.15 8.89 -2.88
C TRP A 190 14.22 7.48 -3.49
N MET A 191 14.35 7.37 -4.82
CA MET A 191 14.55 6.12 -5.55
C MET A 191 15.75 5.28 -5.06
N SER A 192 16.68 5.86 -4.29
CA SER A 192 17.77 5.12 -3.64
C SER A 192 17.32 4.23 -2.46
N ILE A 193 16.09 4.41 -1.96
CA ILE A 193 15.51 3.69 -0.82
C ILE A 193 14.16 3.03 -1.17
N LEU A 194 13.50 3.51 -2.24
CA LEU A 194 12.12 3.22 -2.58
C LEU A 194 11.98 2.76 -4.03
N ILE A 195 11.18 1.72 -4.28
CA ILE A 195 10.71 1.41 -5.63
C ILE A 195 9.34 2.05 -5.82
N CYS A 196 9.24 3.01 -6.75
CA CYS A 196 7.97 3.66 -7.06
C CYS A 196 7.16 2.86 -8.09
N LEU A 197 5.89 2.59 -7.76
CA LEU A 197 4.89 2.03 -8.65
C LEU A 197 3.77 3.06 -8.86
N PHE A 198 3.37 3.21 -10.13
CA PHE A 198 2.23 4.03 -10.54
C PHE A 198 1.10 3.09 -10.93
N LEU A 199 -0.01 3.15 -10.20
CA LEU A 199 -1.18 2.29 -10.43
C LEU A 199 -2.37 3.13 -10.88
N GLU A 200 -2.98 2.69 -11.99
CA GLU A 200 -4.22 3.27 -12.52
C GLU A 200 -4.18 4.79 -12.74
N VAL A 201 -3.02 5.34 -13.09
CA VAL A 201 -2.84 6.79 -13.27
C VAL A 201 -3.04 7.20 -14.73
N VAL A 202 -3.72 8.33 -14.97
CA VAL A 202 -3.87 8.91 -16.31
C VAL A 202 -2.52 9.09 -17.04
N GLN A 203 -2.56 8.90 -18.36
CA GLN A 203 -1.40 9.00 -19.26
C GLN A 203 -0.61 10.30 -19.09
N ASP A 204 -1.30 11.42 -18.82
CA ASP A 204 -0.67 12.73 -18.61
C ASP A 204 0.25 12.74 -17.38
N TYR A 205 -0.12 12.01 -16.32
CA TYR A 205 0.68 11.91 -15.11
C TYR A 205 1.88 10.97 -15.29
N ILE A 206 1.67 9.85 -15.99
CA ILE A 206 2.76 8.95 -16.40
C ILE A 206 3.77 9.74 -17.25
N SER A 207 3.28 10.52 -18.21
CA SER A 207 4.12 11.36 -19.08
C SER A 207 4.86 12.45 -18.29
N TYR A 208 4.23 13.05 -17.28
CA TYR A 208 4.88 14.04 -16.40
C TYR A 208 6.04 13.44 -15.61
N VAL A 209 5.89 12.20 -15.13
CA VAL A 209 6.93 11.50 -14.37
C VAL A 209 8.03 10.98 -15.30
N VAL A 210 7.70 10.33 -16.42
CA VAL A 210 8.70 9.77 -17.32
C VAL A 210 9.56 10.86 -17.98
N ASN A 211 8.97 12.01 -18.32
CA ASN A 211 9.66 13.07 -19.06
C ASN A 211 10.34 14.12 -18.17
N ASN A 212 10.32 13.97 -16.84
CA ASN A 212 11.03 14.91 -15.98
C ASN A 212 12.49 14.46 -15.83
N PRO A 213 13.47 15.28 -16.28
CA PRO A 213 14.89 14.94 -16.19
C PRO A 213 15.42 14.90 -14.75
N LEU A 214 14.61 15.32 -13.75
CA LEU A 214 14.92 15.15 -12.33
C LEU A 214 14.74 13.70 -11.83
N PHE A 215 14.21 12.79 -12.67
CA PHE A 215 13.84 11.42 -12.30
C PHE A 215 14.59 10.32 -13.11
N LEU A 216 15.50 10.72 -14.02
CA LEU A 216 16.47 9.85 -14.72
C LEU A 216 17.85 10.02 -14.08
#